data_AF-A0AA50HP03-F1
#
_entry.id   AF-A0AA50HP03-F1
#
_cell.length_a   1.000
_cell.length_b   1.000
_cell.length_c   1.000
_cell.angle_alpha   90.00
_cell.angle_beta   90.00
_cell.angle_gamma   90.00
#
_symmetry.space_group_name_H-M   'P 1'
#
loop_
_entity.id
_entity.type
_entity.pdbx_description
1 polymer ?
#
loop_
_entity_poly.entity_id
_entity_poly.type
_entity_poly.pdbx_seq_one_letter_code
_entity_poly.pdbx_strand_id
1 'polypeptide(L)'
;MNAYVSQDRLKDQHDAAEQQEAQRVSRVDVIALDLANKYPEDITDFAAMLNLPVELRMFLRGSQAQDEYADFVDRLSRLQAEEHDQLIEIGFMEEH
;
A
#
# COMPACT_ATOMS: atom_id res chain seq x y z
N MET A 1 9.30 -13.99 -44.44
CA MET A 1 8.46 -14.81 -43.54
C MET A 1 9.15 -14.87 -42.16
N ASN A 2 9.17 -13.75 -41.41
CA ASN A 2 9.86 -13.64 -40.10
C ASN A 2 9.33 -12.48 -39.22
N ALA A 3 8.59 -11.52 -39.80
CA ALA A 3 8.02 -10.39 -39.05
C ALA A 3 6.98 -10.84 -37.99
N TYR A 4 6.19 -11.88 -38.30
CA TYR A 4 5.18 -12.42 -37.38
C TYR A 4 5.81 -13.12 -36.18
N VAL A 5 6.89 -13.90 -36.37
CA VAL A 5 7.58 -14.60 -35.27
C VAL A 5 8.23 -13.61 -34.29
N SER A 6 8.77 -12.50 -34.79
CA SER A 6 9.28 -11.43 -33.91
C SER A 6 8.15 -10.69 -33.19
N GLN A 7 7.00 -10.51 -33.84
CA GLN A 7 5.84 -9.84 -33.25
C GLN A 7 5.19 -10.68 -32.15
N ASP A 8 5.07 -12.00 -32.36
CA ASP A 8 4.54 -12.92 -31.37
C ASP A 8 5.43 -12.97 -30.12
N ARG A 9 6.75 -13.01 -30.29
CA ARG A 9 7.68 -12.96 -29.14
C ARG A 9 7.61 -11.66 -28.34
N LEU A 10 7.43 -10.52 -29.02
CA LEU A 10 7.27 -9.22 -28.35
C LEU A 10 5.95 -9.17 -27.58
N LYS A 11 4.89 -9.77 -28.13
CA LYS A 11 3.61 -9.88 -27.45
C LYS A 11 3.71 -10.77 -26.21
N ASP A 12 4.34 -11.94 -26.32
CA ASP A 12 4.53 -12.85 -25.18
C ASP A 12 5.34 -12.18 -24.05
N GLN A 13 6.38 -11.40 -24.40
CA GLN A 13 7.16 -10.63 -23.43
C GLN A 13 6.34 -9.52 -22.76
N HIS A 14 5.49 -8.83 -23.53
CA HIS A 14 4.61 -7.79 -23.02
C HIS A 14 3.57 -8.38 -22.06
N ASP A 15 2.89 -9.45 -22.47
CA ASP A 15 1.87 -10.14 -21.66
C ASP A 15 2.49 -10.67 -20.35
N ALA A 16 3.73 -11.18 -20.39
CA ALA A 16 4.46 -11.60 -19.19
C ALA A 16 4.79 -10.42 -18.25
N ALA A 17 5.21 -9.28 -18.80
CA ALA A 17 5.50 -8.08 -18.03
C ALA A 17 4.23 -7.51 -17.37
N GLU A 18 3.10 -7.50 -18.08
CA GLU A 18 1.81 -7.08 -17.53
C GLU A 18 1.35 -7.99 -16.37
N GLN A 19 1.52 -9.31 -16.53
CA GLN A 19 1.21 -10.26 -15.46
C GLN A 19 2.10 -10.06 -14.24
N GLN A 20 3.40 -9.79 -14.44
CA GLN A 20 4.32 -9.51 -13.35
C GLN A 20 3.94 -8.22 -12.61
N GLU A 21 3.59 -7.15 -13.33
CA GLU A 21 3.15 -5.90 -12.71
C GLU A 21 1.83 -6.09 -11.95
N ALA A 22 0.88 -6.84 -12.50
CA ALA A 22 -0.38 -7.13 -11.82
C ALA A 22 -0.17 -7.93 -10.52
N GLN A 23 0.75 -8.90 -10.52
CA GLN A 23 1.13 -9.64 -9.32
C GLN A 23 1.78 -8.74 -8.28
N ARG A 24 2.66 -7.82 -8.71
CA ARG A 24 3.30 -6.84 -7.84
C ARG A 24 2.27 -5.91 -7.20
N VAL A 25 1.39 -5.30 -7.99
CA VAL A 25 0.30 -4.44 -7.49
C VAL A 25 -0.57 -5.19 -6.48
N SER A 26 -0.96 -6.42 -6.79
CA SER A 26 -1.76 -7.24 -5.87
C SER A 26 -1.02 -7.52 -4.54
N ARG A 27 0.30 -7.68 -4.57
CA ARG A 27 1.12 -7.93 -3.37
C ARG A 27 1.23 -6.67 -2.52
N VAL A 28 1.50 -5.52 -3.15
CA VAL A 28 1.52 -4.20 -2.50
C VAL A 28 0.18 -3.92 -1.85
N ASP A 29 -0.94 -4.19 -2.52
CA ASP A 29 -2.28 -3.98 -1.95
C ASP A 29 -2.52 -4.85 -0.70
N VAL A 30 -2.06 -6.11 -0.70
CA VAL A 30 -2.17 -7.01 0.46
C VAL A 30 -1.32 -6.51 1.63
N ILE A 31 -0.06 -6.12 1.37
CA ILE A 31 0.83 -5.58 2.40
C ILE A 31 0.28 -4.26 2.96
N ALA A 32 -0.22 -3.38 2.09
CA ALA A 32 -0.81 -2.10 2.48
C ALA A 32 -2.03 -2.31 3.37
N LEU A 33 -2.88 -3.28 3.06
CA LEU A 33 -4.03 -3.62 3.89
C LEU A 33 -3.60 -4.13 5.28
N ASP A 34 -2.60 -5.02 5.35
CA ASP A 34 -2.07 -5.51 6.63
C ASP A 34 -1.46 -4.37 7.47
N LEU A 35 -0.74 -3.44 6.82
CA LEU A 35 -0.18 -2.26 7.48
C LEU A 35 -1.25 -1.30 7.98
N ALA A 36 -2.28 -1.02 7.16
CA ALA A 36 -3.39 -0.15 7.54
C ALA A 36 -4.13 -0.68 8.78
N ASN A 37 -4.31 -2.00 8.86
CA ASN A 37 -4.97 -2.66 9.99
C ASN A 37 -4.20 -2.56 11.33
N LYS A 38 -2.93 -2.12 11.31
CA LYS A 38 -2.15 -1.87 12.54
C LYS A 38 -2.44 -0.51 13.16
N TYR A 39 -3.08 0.39 12.41
CA TYR A 39 -3.52 1.69 12.90
C TYR A 39 -4.93 1.59 13.50
N PRO A 40 -5.25 2.36 14.56
CA PRO A 40 -6.61 2.44 15.09
C PRO A 40 -7.61 2.88 14.03
N GLU A 41 -8.86 2.46 14.15
CA GLU A 41 -9.90 2.90 13.21
C GLU A 41 -10.29 4.37 13.47
N ASP A 42 -10.34 4.79 14.73
CA ASP A 42 -10.73 6.14 15.14
C ASP A 42 -9.51 7.07 15.31
N ILE A 43 -9.56 8.26 14.72
CA ILE A 43 -8.51 9.28 14.84
C ILE A 43 -8.25 9.68 16.31
N THR A 44 -9.26 9.65 17.17
CA THR A 44 -9.13 9.95 18.59
C THR A 44 -8.41 8.86 19.36
N ASP A 45 -8.54 7.59 18.94
CA ASP A 45 -7.79 6.47 19.48
C ASP A 45 -6.33 6.52 19.00
N PHE A 46 -6.10 6.88 17.74
CA PHE A 46 -4.75 7.17 17.24
C PHE A 46 -4.09 8.32 18.02
N ALA A 47 -4.82 9.41 18.22
CA ALA A 47 -4.34 10.52 19.04
C ALA A 47 -4.10 10.12 20.50
N ALA A 48 -4.88 9.17 21.01
CA ALA A 48 -4.69 8.59 22.33
C ALA A 48 -3.40 7.78 22.44
N MET A 49 -3.08 6.98 21.42
CA MET A 49 -1.83 6.24 21.31
C MET A 49 -0.61 7.17 21.35
N LEU A 50 -0.74 8.38 20.78
CA LEU A 50 0.29 9.42 20.79
C LEU A 50 0.34 10.24 22.09
N ASN A 51 -0.45 9.89 23.11
CA ASN A 51 -0.53 10.61 24.38
C ASN A 51 -0.93 12.08 24.24
N LEU A 52 -1.70 12.44 23.21
CA LEU A 52 -2.21 13.81 23.06
C LEU A 52 -3.18 14.16 24.22
N PRO A 53 -3.18 15.39 24.74
CA PRO A 53 -4.18 15.83 25.73
C PRO A 53 -5.62 15.65 25.25
N VAL A 54 -6.54 15.39 26.18
CA VAL A 54 -7.96 15.14 25.88
C VAL A 54 -8.59 16.34 25.16
N GLU A 55 -8.21 17.55 25.54
CA GLU A 55 -8.69 18.80 24.94
C GLU A 55 -8.36 18.85 23.44
N LEU A 56 -7.17 18.38 23.04
CA LEU A 56 -6.77 18.31 21.64
C LEU A 56 -7.54 17.21 20.90
N ARG A 57 -7.78 16.05 21.53
CA ARG A 57 -8.57 14.96 20.94
C ARG A 57 -10.01 15.37 20.67
N MET A 58 -10.58 16.27 21.49
CA MET A 58 -11.94 16.75 21.27
C MET A 58 -12.10 17.49 19.93
N PHE A 59 -11.06 18.19 19.46
CA PHE A 59 -11.09 18.85 18.15
C PHE A 59 -11.06 17.87 16.97
N LEU A 60 -10.64 16.62 17.21
CA LEU A 60 -10.54 15.57 16.19
C LEU A 60 -11.83 14.75 16.03
N ARG A 61 -12.84 14.95 16.87
CA ARG A 61 -14.13 14.20 16.82
C ARG A 61 -15.04 14.53 15.62
N GLY A 62 -14.58 15.34 14.68
CA GLY A 62 -15.34 15.69 13.48
C GLY A 62 -15.21 14.64 12.38
N SER A 63 -16.25 14.45 11.57
CA SER A 63 -16.22 13.51 10.43
C SER A 63 -15.12 13.85 9.43
N GLN A 64 -14.87 15.14 9.17
CA GLN A 64 -13.78 15.56 8.27
C GLN A 64 -12.40 15.12 8.78
N ALA A 65 -12.13 15.24 10.08
CA ALA A 65 -10.85 14.82 10.64
C ALA A 65 -10.69 13.29 10.53
N GLN A 66 -11.78 12.55 10.76
CA GLN A 66 -11.81 11.10 10.58
C GLN A 66 -11.55 10.69 9.13
N ASP A 67 -12.17 11.37 8.15
CA ASP A 67 -11.94 11.11 6.72
C ASP A 67 -10.49 11.40 6.32
N GLU A 68 -9.94 12.54 6.76
CA GLU A 68 -8.53 12.90 6.53
C GLU A 68 -7.56 11.91 7.17
N TYR A 69 -7.93 11.34 8.32
CA TYR A 69 -7.16 10.30 8.99
C TYR A 69 -7.18 8.98 8.22
N ALA A 70 -8.34 8.55 7.74
CA ALA A 70 -8.44 7.34 6.91
C ALA A 70 -7.59 7.47 5.63
N ASP A 71 -7.66 8.60 4.95
CA ASP A 71 -6.82 8.92 3.79
C ASP A 71 -5.33 8.93 4.13
N PHE A 72 -4.97 9.47 5.30
CA PHE A 72 -3.60 9.47 5.79
C PHE A 72 -3.08 8.05 6.03
N VAL A 73 -3.85 7.20 6.70
CA VAL A 73 -3.49 5.80 6.97
C VAL A 73 -3.36 5.02 5.67
N ASP A 74 -4.29 5.16 4.72
CA ASP A 74 -4.20 4.48 3.42
C ASP A 74 -2.93 4.87 2.67
N ARG A 75 -2.64 6.18 2.54
CA ARG A 75 -1.44 6.66 1.85
C ARG A 75 -0.16 6.21 2.53
N LEU A 76 -0.11 6.28 3.85
CA LEU A 76 1.07 5.86 4.63
C LEU A 76 1.31 4.35 4.47
N SER A 77 0.26 3.56 4.52
CA SER A 77 0.33 2.09 4.41
C SER A 77 0.75 1.66 3.01
N ARG A 78 0.25 2.33 1.96
CA ARG A 78 0.71 2.11 0.57
C ARG A 78 2.19 2.45 0.40
N LEU A 79 2.65 3.58 0.92
CA LEU A 79 4.05 3.98 0.81
C LEU A 79 4.99 2.98 1.52
N GLN A 80 4.60 2.53 2.71
CA GLN A 80 5.35 1.49 3.43
C GLN A 80 5.29 0.13 2.72
N ALA A 81 4.16 -0.22 2.10
CA ALA A 81 4.03 -1.45 1.32
C ALA A 81 4.91 -1.45 0.07
N GLU A 82 5.02 -0.32 -0.62
CA GLU A 82 5.95 -0.16 -1.75
C GLU A 82 7.41 -0.29 -1.31
N GLU A 83 7.78 0.29 -0.16
CA GLU A 83 9.13 0.11 0.42
C GLU A 83 9.39 -1.35 0.79
N HIS A 84 8.40 -2.03 1.38
CA HIS A 84 8.50 -3.44 1.74
C HIS A 84 8.63 -4.35 0.49
N ASP A 85 7.85 -4.07 -0.55
CA ASP A 85 7.92 -4.77 -1.84
C ASP A 85 9.30 -4.60 -2.49
N GLN A 86 9.85 -3.37 -2.50
CA GLN A 86 11.21 -3.12 -2.97
C GLN A 86 12.24 -3.95 -2.21
N LEU A 87 12.11 -4.06 -0.88
CA LEU A 87 13.00 -4.86 -0.04
C LEU A 87 12.90 -6.37 -0.33
N ILE A 88 11.72 -6.86 -0.71
CA ILE A 88 11.51 -8.23 -1.20
C ILE A 88 12.21 -8.40 -2.56
N GLU A 89 12.01 -7.47 -3.50
CA GLU A 89 12.61 -7.55 -4.85
C GLU A 89 14.15 -7.60 -4.82
N ILE A 90 14.79 -6.85 -3.91
CA ILE A 90 16.25 -6.87 -3.77
C ILE A 90 16.76 -8.02 -2.88
N GLY A 91 15.88 -8.89 -2.39
CA GLY A 91 16.22 -10.07 -1.59
C GLY A 91 16.62 -9.80 -0.15
N PHE A 92 16.25 -8.64 0.41
CA PHE A 92 16.51 -8.28 1.81
C PHE A 92 15.40 -8.74 2.76
N MET A 93 14.21 -9.10 2.25
CA MET A 93 13.10 -9.68 3.01
C MET A 93 12.45 -10.84 2.26
N GLU A 94 11.92 -11.81 3.01
CA GLU A 94 11.17 -12.95 2.45
C GLU A 94 9.69 -12.57 2.26
N GLU A 95 9.07 -13.11 1.20
CA GLU A 95 7.60 -13.11 1.09
C GLU A 95 7.04 -14.05 2.15
N HIS A 96 6.29 -13.52 3.12
CA HIS A 96 5.58 -14.29 4.13
C HIS A 96 4.08 -14.34 3.84
#